data_AF-A0A3A4XWI9-F1
#
_entry.id   AF-A0A3A4XWI9-F1
#
_cell.length_a   1.000
_cell.length_b   1.000
_cell.length_c   1.000
_cell.angle_alpha   90.00
_cell.angle_beta   90.00
_cell.angle_gamma   90.00
#
_symmetry.space_group_name_H-M   'P 1'
#
loop_
_entity.id
_entity.type
_entity.pdbx_description
1 polymer ?
#
loop_
_entity_poly.entity_id
_entity_poly.type
_entity_poly.pdbx_seq_one_letter_code
_entity_poly.pdbx_strand_id
1 'polypeptide(L)'
;MRTILVLVGVRGSGKSTLIRRLPSIHGVVYLQPSTTRIKRPDDDDQYDHVEKGNWNSSDYAWAIQLKDENYGIRTSEIKALEHSRLGVTVFHPGHIEVLKEFDKSTDIEIITVGLDTVLTYKILRQRIGDNGDRDEGESTFEDQLKVVNECDIILKGDKEQIYKAFNSVVELLSSRGVLVKDSITNLINAGTLLENTVNENIKPASYDLRVGSTAWCKGETIKIDADGKIAIPPYSYIIIKAEEQAHLPNFIIAHYDIRVSLFVKGVILSNGPQVDPGFHGSLLCMLFNGSDTKIGLRRGEHFATIEFFITTKKTLGYREHHQGKKSLEDYMESTIAFGPGGTISDKFDDLKKTWETYRNSIIIIGITLIIALVSAPAFLVWWGYDMAKQNEIMRAQIMRDSKEVHDLIIEERALRDSLHSAISDSTTSNDVNKQN
;
A
#
# COMPACT_ATOMS: atom_id res chain seq x y z
N MET A 1 -16.89 -20.79 -26.59
CA MET A 1 -16.03 -21.90 -26.13
C MET A 1 -16.92 -22.87 -25.36
N ARG A 2 -16.64 -24.18 -25.40
CA ARG A 2 -17.35 -25.17 -24.56
C ARG A 2 -16.78 -25.10 -23.15
N THR A 3 -17.63 -25.00 -22.15
CA THR A 3 -17.22 -24.90 -20.75
C THR A 3 -18.05 -25.88 -19.94
N ILE A 4 -17.38 -26.63 -19.05
CA ILE A 4 -18.02 -27.52 -18.09
C ILE A 4 -17.75 -26.98 -16.69
N LEU A 5 -18.83 -26.64 -15.98
CA LEU A 5 -18.81 -26.44 -14.54
C LEU A 5 -18.86 -27.79 -13.83
N VAL A 6 -17.90 -28.02 -12.96
CA VAL A 6 -17.81 -29.25 -12.17
C VAL A 6 -18.04 -28.92 -10.71
N LEU A 7 -19.18 -29.35 -10.16
CA LEU A 7 -19.49 -29.20 -8.74
C LEU A 7 -18.67 -30.19 -7.92
N VAL A 8 -17.72 -29.68 -7.14
CA VAL A 8 -16.83 -30.46 -6.27
C VAL A 8 -17.22 -30.20 -4.83
N GLY A 9 -17.43 -31.25 -4.06
CA GLY A 9 -17.80 -31.13 -2.66
C GLY A 9 -17.85 -32.48 -1.97
N VAL A 10 -17.62 -32.49 -0.66
CA VAL A 10 -17.78 -33.69 0.17
C VAL A 10 -19.22 -34.22 0.10
N ARG A 11 -19.47 -35.44 0.60
CA ARG A 11 -20.85 -35.97 0.69
C ARG A 11 -21.72 -35.03 1.55
N GLY A 12 -22.98 -34.82 1.15
CA GLY A 12 -23.88 -33.89 1.88
C GLY A 12 -23.61 -32.39 1.68
N SER A 13 -22.69 -32.01 0.78
CA SER A 13 -22.41 -30.60 0.42
C SER A 13 -23.52 -29.89 -0.36
N GLY A 14 -24.54 -30.62 -0.82
CA GLY A 14 -25.67 -30.05 -1.56
C GLY A 14 -25.58 -30.11 -3.09
N LYS A 15 -24.59 -30.83 -3.66
CA LYS A 15 -24.47 -31.05 -5.12
C LYS A 15 -25.79 -31.44 -5.78
N SER A 16 -26.42 -32.52 -5.34
CA SER A 16 -27.71 -33.02 -5.84
C SER A 16 -28.84 -31.99 -5.73
N THR A 17 -28.80 -31.13 -4.72
CA THR A 17 -29.78 -30.07 -4.53
C THR A 17 -29.63 -28.96 -5.56
N LEU A 18 -28.40 -28.63 -5.97
CA LEU A 18 -28.14 -27.70 -7.06
C LEU A 18 -28.53 -28.28 -8.42
N ILE A 19 -28.15 -29.53 -8.69
CA ILE A 19 -28.46 -30.22 -9.95
C ILE A 19 -29.97 -30.22 -10.24
N ARG A 20 -30.80 -30.50 -9.23
CA ARG A 20 -32.28 -30.50 -9.38
C ARG A 20 -32.87 -29.15 -9.76
N ARG A 21 -32.16 -28.04 -9.54
CA ARG A 21 -32.59 -26.70 -9.93
C ARG A 21 -32.05 -26.25 -11.28
N LEU A 22 -31.13 -27.01 -11.89
CA LEU A 22 -30.56 -26.70 -13.22
C LEU A 22 -31.59 -26.56 -14.34
N PRO A 23 -32.67 -27.36 -14.42
CA PRO A 23 -33.65 -27.23 -15.51
C PRO A 23 -34.31 -25.85 -15.59
N SER A 24 -34.21 -25.04 -14.53
CA SER A 24 -34.72 -23.67 -14.49
C SER A 24 -33.78 -22.65 -15.15
N ILE A 25 -32.57 -23.03 -15.58
CA ILE A 25 -31.54 -22.11 -16.05
C ILE A 25 -31.33 -22.30 -17.56
N HIS A 26 -31.59 -21.23 -18.33
CA HIS A 26 -31.48 -21.26 -19.78
C HIS A 26 -30.01 -21.39 -20.26
N GLY A 27 -29.77 -22.17 -21.32
CA GLY A 27 -28.43 -22.35 -21.89
C GLY A 27 -27.51 -23.32 -21.13
N VAL A 28 -28.01 -23.95 -20.06
CA VAL A 28 -27.29 -24.91 -19.24
C VAL A 28 -27.79 -26.32 -19.50
N VAL A 29 -26.85 -27.28 -19.60
CA VAL A 29 -27.16 -28.70 -19.75
C VAL A 29 -26.52 -29.47 -18.59
N TYR A 30 -27.31 -30.32 -17.95
CA TYR A 30 -26.76 -31.28 -16.99
C TYR A 30 -26.10 -32.43 -17.77
N LEU A 31 -24.80 -32.65 -17.54
CA LEU A 31 -24.07 -33.79 -18.07
C LEU A 31 -24.20 -34.93 -17.06
N GLN A 32 -25.05 -35.89 -17.37
CA GLN A 32 -25.48 -36.93 -16.44
C GLN A 32 -24.35 -37.96 -16.24
N PRO A 33 -23.80 -38.12 -15.03
CA PRO A 33 -22.81 -39.17 -14.78
C PRO A 33 -23.47 -40.54 -14.77
N SER A 34 -22.75 -41.56 -15.23
CA SER A 34 -23.16 -42.96 -15.05
C SER A 34 -22.53 -43.55 -13.80
N THR A 35 -23.20 -44.53 -13.20
CA THR A 35 -22.68 -45.30 -12.07
C THR A 35 -23.12 -46.77 -12.11
N THR A 36 -22.29 -47.65 -11.53
CA THR A 36 -22.68 -49.05 -11.29
C THR A 36 -23.41 -49.28 -9.97
N ARG A 37 -23.51 -48.23 -9.14
CA ARG A 37 -24.21 -48.29 -7.86
C ARG A 37 -25.68 -48.64 -8.08
N ILE A 38 -26.23 -49.48 -7.20
CA ILE A 38 -27.68 -49.78 -7.15
C ILE A 38 -28.48 -48.48 -6.97
N LYS A 39 -29.50 -48.28 -7.82
CA LYS A 39 -30.41 -47.13 -7.74
C LYS A 39 -31.08 -47.09 -6.37
N ARG A 40 -30.99 -45.94 -5.70
CA ARG A 40 -31.65 -45.74 -4.40
C ARG A 40 -33.07 -45.21 -4.60
N PRO A 41 -33.98 -45.39 -3.61
CA PRO A 41 -35.35 -44.87 -3.69
C PRO A 41 -35.42 -43.33 -3.83
N ASP A 42 -34.39 -42.61 -3.37
CA ASP A 42 -34.24 -41.16 -3.41
C ASP A 42 -33.38 -40.63 -4.59
N ASP A 43 -32.96 -41.50 -5.51
CA ASP A 43 -32.23 -41.09 -6.73
C ASP A 43 -33.21 -40.52 -7.77
N ASP A 44 -33.38 -39.19 -7.76
CA ASP A 44 -34.15 -38.39 -8.72
C ASP A 44 -33.47 -38.35 -10.13
N ASP A 45 -33.21 -39.50 -10.76
CA ASP A 45 -32.58 -39.65 -12.09
C ASP A 45 -31.27 -38.84 -12.26
N GLN A 46 -30.53 -38.65 -11.18
CA GLN A 46 -29.26 -37.92 -11.17
C GLN A 46 -28.13 -38.69 -11.84
N TYR A 47 -28.24 -40.02 -11.88
CA TYR A 47 -27.23 -40.88 -12.47
C TYR A 47 -27.87 -41.82 -13.49
N ASP A 48 -27.13 -42.09 -14.56
CA ASP A 48 -27.38 -43.21 -15.46
C ASP A 48 -26.88 -44.50 -14.79
N HIS A 49 -27.79 -45.41 -14.42
CA HIS A 49 -27.42 -46.63 -13.70
C HIS A 49 -27.10 -47.76 -14.68
N VAL A 50 -25.85 -48.22 -14.65
CA VAL A 50 -25.31 -49.22 -15.58
C VAL A 50 -24.99 -50.49 -14.81
N GLU A 51 -25.37 -51.66 -15.33
CA GLU A 51 -24.98 -52.93 -14.72
C GLU A 51 -23.45 -53.10 -14.73
N LYS A 52 -22.87 -53.62 -13.63
CA LYS A 52 -21.40 -53.79 -13.50
C LYS A 52 -20.76 -54.54 -14.68
N GLY A 53 -21.43 -55.58 -15.19
CA GLY A 53 -20.94 -56.36 -16.34
C GLY A 53 -20.95 -55.60 -17.67
N ASN A 54 -21.73 -54.52 -17.77
CA ASN A 54 -21.87 -53.69 -18.97
C ASN A 54 -21.00 -52.41 -18.88
N TRP A 55 -20.21 -52.24 -17.81
CA TRP A 55 -19.31 -51.11 -17.69
C TRP A 55 -18.06 -51.31 -18.56
N ASN A 56 -17.93 -50.49 -19.60
CA ASN A 56 -16.72 -50.44 -20.42
C ASN A 56 -16.02 -49.09 -20.27
N SER A 57 -14.81 -49.09 -19.70
CA SER A 57 -14.04 -47.87 -19.43
C SER A 57 -13.74 -47.03 -20.68
N SER A 58 -13.70 -47.63 -21.88
CA SER A 58 -13.46 -46.88 -23.13
C SER A 58 -14.62 -45.95 -23.53
N ASP A 59 -15.81 -46.16 -22.97
CA ASP A 59 -16.99 -45.34 -23.28
C ASP A 59 -16.99 -44.02 -22.51
N TYR A 60 -16.11 -43.88 -21.51
CA TYR A 60 -16.08 -42.77 -20.57
C TYR A 60 -14.96 -41.80 -20.90
N ALA A 61 -15.28 -40.51 -20.85
CA ALA A 61 -14.29 -39.45 -20.94
C ALA A 61 -13.41 -39.40 -19.68
N TRP A 62 -14.02 -39.71 -18.53
CA TRP A 62 -13.31 -40.03 -17.30
C TRP A 62 -14.15 -40.98 -16.44
N ALA A 63 -13.47 -41.79 -15.64
CA ALA A 63 -14.07 -42.72 -14.70
C ALA A 63 -13.28 -42.77 -13.39
N ILE A 64 -13.98 -42.95 -12.29
CA ILE A 64 -13.43 -43.13 -10.94
C ILE A 64 -14.10 -44.32 -10.29
N GLN A 65 -13.42 -44.95 -9.34
CA GLN A 65 -13.96 -46.05 -8.57
C GLN A 65 -14.06 -45.66 -7.10
N LEU A 66 -15.26 -45.74 -6.53
CA LEU A 66 -15.52 -45.51 -5.12
C LEU A 66 -15.98 -46.84 -4.50
N LYS A 67 -15.15 -47.42 -3.63
CA LYS A 67 -15.35 -48.79 -3.12
C LYS A 67 -15.48 -49.76 -4.31
N ASP A 68 -16.61 -50.47 -4.41
CA ASP A 68 -16.87 -51.44 -5.48
C ASP A 68 -17.70 -50.87 -6.64
N GLU A 69 -17.90 -49.54 -6.67
CA GLU A 69 -18.78 -48.88 -7.65
C GLU A 69 -18.02 -47.91 -8.53
N ASN A 70 -18.26 -48.01 -9.85
CA ASN A 70 -17.72 -47.08 -10.82
C ASN A 70 -18.65 -45.85 -10.95
N TYR A 71 -18.03 -44.70 -11.22
CA TYR A 71 -18.70 -43.45 -11.55
C TYR A 71 -17.93 -42.80 -12.70
N GLY A 72 -18.62 -42.18 -13.66
CA GLY A 72 -17.93 -41.57 -14.80
C GLY A 72 -18.86 -40.75 -15.67
N ILE A 73 -18.27 -39.95 -16.56
CA ILE A 73 -19.02 -39.22 -17.59
C ILE A 73 -18.73 -39.85 -18.93
N ARG A 74 -19.78 -40.25 -19.65
CA ARG A 74 -19.64 -40.86 -20.98
C ARG A 74 -19.07 -39.84 -21.96
N THR A 75 -18.28 -40.34 -22.90
CA THR A 75 -17.80 -39.53 -24.03
C THR A 75 -18.97 -38.97 -24.86
N SER A 76 -20.11 -39.69 -24.92
CA SER A 76 -21.33 -39.22 -25.57
C SER A 76 -21.94 -37.99 -24.90
N GLU A 77 -21.93 -37.89 -23.57
CA GLU A 77 -22.41 -36.72 -22.82
C GLU A 77 -21.59 -35.49 -23.18
N ILE A 78 -20.26 -35.63 -23.25
CA ILE A 78 -19.36 -34.54 -23.63
C ILE A 78 -19.55 -34.13 -25.09
N LYS A 79 -19.71 -35.11 -25.99
CA LYS A 79 -19.97 -34.86 -27.42
C LYS A 79 -21.33 -34.19 -27.67
N ALA A 80 -22.31 -34.45 -26.82
CA ALA A 80 -23.63 -33.82 -26.88
C ALA A 80 -23.61 -32.34 -26.45
N LEU A 81 -22.53 -31.87 -25.81
CA LEU A 81 -22.37 -30.46 -25.45
C LEU A 81 -22.10 -29.61 -26.71
N GLU A 82 -23.15 -28.97 -27.21
CA GLU A 82 -23.09 -28.04 -28.33
C GLU A 82 -22.19 -26.82 -28.05
N HIS A 83 -21.69 -26.19 -29.11
CA HIS A 83 -21.00 -24.90 -29.00
C HIS A 83 -21.94 -23.86 -28.36
N SER A 84 -21.43 -23.13 -27.36
CA SER A 84 -22.14 -22.06 -26.61
C SER A 84 -23.09 -22.53 -25.50
N ARG A 85 -23.17 -23.82 -25.19
CA ARG A 85 -23.84 -24.32 -23.97
C ARG A 85 -22.84 -24.52 -22.84
N LEU A 86 -23.31 -24.28 -21.62
CA LEU A 86 -22.59 -24.59 -20.39
C LEU A 86 -22.99 -25.98 -19.91
N GLY A 87 -22.02 -26.90 -19.83
CA GLY A 87 -22.23 -28.20 -19.20
C GLY A 87 -22.09 -28.08 -17.68
N VAL A 88 -22.94 -28.75 -16.91
CA VAL A 88 -22.78 -28.85 -15.46
C VAL A 88 -22.75 -30.32 -15.07
N THR A 89 -21.79 -30.70 -14.24
CA THR A 89 -21.72 -32.06 -13.69
C THR A 89 -21.22 -32.04 -12.25
N VAL A 90 -21.13 -33.21 -11.63
CA VAL A 90 -20.67 -33.40 -10.25
C VAL A 90 -19.42 -34.26 -10.24
N PHE A 91 -18.54 -34.01 -9.27
CA PHE A 91 -17.31 -34.79 -9.13
C PHE A 91 -16.96 -35.06 -7.67
N HIS A 92 -16.31 -36.19 -7.42
CA HIS A 92 -15.88 -36.60 -6.09
C HIS A 92 -14.50 -36.04 -5.77
N PRO A 93 -14.33 -35.25 -4.68
CA PRO A 93 -13.05 -34.60 -4.38
C PRO A 93 -11.88 -35.58 -4.20
N GLY A 94 -12.14 -36.79 -3.69
CA GLY A 94 -11.10 -37.81 -3.47
C GLY A 94 -10.40 -38.33 -4.73
N HIS A 95 -10.87 -37.99 -5.94
CA HIS A 95 -10.25 -38.41 -7.20
C HIS A 95 -9.95 -37.23 -8.14
N ILE A 96 -9.73 -36.02 -7.59
CA ILE A 96 -9.58 -34.80 -8.38
C ILE A 96 -8.49 -34.87 -9.45
N GLU A 97 -7.45 -35.68 -9.24
CA GLU A 97 -6.37 -35.88 -10.22
C GLU A 97 -6.88 -36.43 -11.55
N VAL A 98 -7.90 -37.30 -11.54
CA VAL A 98 -8.53 -37.81 -12.78
C VAL A 98 -9.18 -36.68 -13.57
N LEU A 99 -9.82 -35.72 -12.88
CA LEU A 99 -10.40 -34.55 -13.54
C LEU A 99 -9.29 -33.62 -14.10
N LYS A 100 -8.18 -33.45 -13.36
CA LYS A 100 -7.03 -32.64 -13.81
C LYS A 100 -6.34 -33.26 -15.02
N GLU A 101 -6.25 -34.59 -15.09
CA GLU A 101 -5.75 -35.31 -16.28
C GLU A 101 -6.68 -35.08 -17.48
N PHE A 102 -7.99 -35.16 -17.27
CA PHE A 102 -8.96 -34.85 -18.31
C PHE A 102 -8.83 -33.41 -18.81
N ASP A 103 -8.75 -32.41 -17.91
CA ASP A 103 -8.57 -30.98 -18.22
C ASP A 103 -7.34 -30.73 -19.11
N LYS A 104 -6.23 -31.45 -18.89
CA LYS A 104 -5.03 -31.37 -19.74
C LYS A 104 -5.21 -31.98 -21.14
N SER A 105 -6.14 -32.92 -21.28
CA SER A 105 -6.34 -33.70 -22.52
C SER A 105 -7.42 -33.14 -23.45
N THR A 106 -8.21 -32.18 -22.97
CA THR A 106 -9.40 -31.68 -23.66
C THR A 106 -9.24 -30.22 -24.10
N ASP A 107 -9.95 -29.82 -25.15
CA ASP A 107 -10.06 -28.41 -25.57
C ASP A 107 -11.17 -27.66 -24.81
N ILE A 108 -11.97 -28.39 -24.03
CA ILE A 108 -13.09 -27.88 -23.23
C ILE A 108 -12.55 -27.19 -21.98
N GLU A 109 -13.07 -26.02 -21.65
CA GLU A 109 -12.72 -25.34 -20.41
C GLU A 109 -13.40 -26.01 -19.21
N ILE A 110 -12.60 -26.48 -18.24
CA ILE A 110 -13.09 -27.05 -16.99
C ILE A 110 -12.95 -26.02 -15.87
N ILE A 111 -14.08 -25.65 -15.26
CA ILE A 111 -14.12 -24.77 -14.08
C ILE A 111 -14.71 -25.55 -12.92
N THR A 112 -13.94 -25.67 -11.85
CA THR A 112 -14.33 -26.37 -10.62
C THR A 112 -15.02 -25.41 -9.65
N VAL A 113 -16.17 -25.81 -9.14
CA VAL A 113 -16.96 -25.07 -8.15
C VAL A 113 -16.93 -25.85 -6.84
N GLY A 114 -16.14 -25.38 -5.89
CA GLY A 114 -16.02 -25.94 -4.56
C GLY A 114 -17.23 -25.57 -3.69
N LEU A 115 -17.94 -26.56 -3.19
CA LEU A 115 -19.07 -26.36 -2.27
C LEU A 115 -18.62 -26.52 -0.82
N ASP A 116 -18.24 -25.42 -0.20
CA ASP A 116 -17.79 -25.35 1.19
C ASP A 116 -18.97 -25.13 2.15
N THR A 117 -19.87 -26.12 2.20
CA THR A 117 -21.08 -26.07 3.05
C THR A 117 -21.06 -27.03 4.22
N VAL A 118 -20.01 -27.86 4.33
CA VAL A 118 -19.81 -28.86 5.40
C VAL A 118 -18.44 -28.62 6.01
N LEU A 119 -18.38 -27.76 7.02
CA LEU A 119 -17.12 -27.23 7.56
C LEU A 119 -16.42 -28.17 8.54
N THR A 120 -17.14 -29.14 9.12
CA THR A 120 -16.58 -30.07 10.11
C THR A 120 -17.09 -31.49 9.89
N TYR A 121 -16.28 -32.46 10.29
CA TYR A 121 -16.65 -33.86 10.26
C TYR A 121 -17.88 -34.18 11.11
N LYS A 122 -18.07 -33.45 12.22
CA LYS A 122 -19.30 -33.52 13.03
C LYS A 122 -20.55 -33.12 12.24
N ILE A 123 -20.49 -32.03 11.47
CA ILE A 123 -21.60 -31.58 10.62
C ILE A 123 -21.85 -32.60 9.50
N LEU A 124 -20.78 -33.17 8.92
CA LEU A 124 -20.90 -34.24 7.93
C LEU A 124 -21.72 -35.40 8.50
N ARG A 125 -21.33 -35.92 9.67
CA ARG A 125 -22.02 -37.02 10.35
C ARG A 125 -23.49 -36.74 10.62
N GLN A 126 -23.83 -35.51 11.02
CA GLN A 126 -25.22 -35.10 11.19
C GLN A 126 -26.02 -35.11 9.88
N ARG A 127 -25.40 -34.74 8.75
CA ARG A 127 -26.07 -34.70 7.43
C ARG A 127 -26.19 -36.07 6.77
N ILE A 128 -25.22 -36.96 6.94
CA ILE A 128 -25.26 -38.31 6.37
C ILE A 128 -26.07 -39.29 7.23
N GLY A 129 -26.31 -38.96 8.50
CA GLY A 129 -26.98 -39.84 9.48
C GLY A 129 -26.12 -41.05 9.89
N ASP A 130 -26.73 -42.09 10.47
CA ASP A 130 -26.05 -43.36 10.83
C ASP A 130 -25.70 -44.24 9.61
N ASN A 131 -25.65 -43.64 8.42
CA ASN A 131 -25.43 -44.36 7.17
C ASN A 131 -23.93 -44.60 6.96
N GLY A 132 -23.38 -45.62 7.65
CA GLY A 132 -21.95 -45.94 7.70
C GLY A 132 -21.29 -46.10 6.32
N ASP A 133 -22.04 -46.43 5.28
CA ASP A 133 -21.55 -46.49 3.90
C ASP A 133 -21.12 -45.14 3.30
N ARG A 134 -21.58 -44.03 3.90
CA ARG A 134 -21.27 -42.66 3.50
C ARG A 134 -20.16 -42.01 4.32
N ASP A 135 -19.65 -42.71 5.32
CA ASP A 135 -18.54 -42.26 6.13
C ASP A 135 -17.22 -42.80 5.57
N GLU A 136 -16.30 -41.90 5.22
CA GLU A 136 -14.98 -42.22 4.70
C GLU A 136 -13.87 -41.94 5.73
N GLY A 137 -14.25 -41.56 6.96
CA GLY A 137 -13.35 -41.19 8.04
C GLY A 137 -12.97 -39.71 8.03
N GLU A 138 -12.55 -39.22 9.20
CA GLU A 138 -12.22 -37.81 9.44
C GLU A 138 -11.00 -37.35 8.62
N SER A 139 -9.93 -38.15 8.56
CA SER A 139 -8.75 -37.84 7.76
C SER A 139 -9.08 -37.66 6.27
N THR A 140 -9.87 -38.58 5.71
CA THR A 140 -10.30 -38.50 4.30
C THR A 140 -11.18 -37.27 4.07
N PHE A 141 -12.05 -36.95 5.02
CA PHE A 141 -12.87 -35.74 4.97
C PHE A 141 -12.01 -34.46 4.92
N GLU A 142 -10.98 -34.37 5.76
CA GLU A 142 -10.05 -33.22 5.77
C GLU A 142 -9.31 -33.08 4.44
N ASP A 143 -8.82 -34.18 3.86
CA ASP A 143 -8.14 -34.14 2.57
C ASP A 143 -9.08 -33.74 1.43
N GLN A 144 -10.32 -34.22 1.45
CA GLN A 144 -11.34 -33.79 0.50
C GLN A 144 -11.71 -32.31 0.67
N LEU A 145 -11.72 -31.81 1.90
CA LEU A 145 -12.00 -30.40 2.16
C LEU A 145 -10.87 -29.50 1.64
N LYS A 146 -9.60 -29.94 1.70
CA LYS A 146 -8.49 -29.23 1.04
C LYS A 146 -8.73 -29.12 -0.47
N VAL A 147 -9.11 -30.22 -1.13
CA VAL A 147 -9.45 -30.22 -2.56
C VAL A 147 -10.58 -29.25 -2.90
N VAL A 148 -11.64 -29.20 -2.07
CA VAL A 148 -12.74 -28.26 -2.25
C VAL A 148 -12.26 -26.81 -2.18
N ASN A 149 -11.34 -26.51 -1.28
CA ASN A 149 -10.75 -25.17 -1.10
C ASN A 149 -9.67 -24.82 -2.14
N GLU A 150 -9.31 -25.74 -3.03
CA GLU A 150 -8.41 -25.49 -4.17
C GLU A 150 -9.16 -25.31 -5.50
N CYS A 151 -10.51 -25.36 -5.46
CA CYS A 151 -11.34 -25.16 -6.65
C CYS A 151 -11.23 -23.75 -7.21
N ASP A 152 -11.58 -23.58 -8.49
CA ASP A 152 -11.46 -22.32 -9.22
C ASP A 152 -12.36 -21.20 -8.67
N ILE A 153 -13.45 -21.60 -8.02
CA ILE A 153 -14.33 -20.75 -7.21
C ILE A 153 -14.85 -21.57 -6.03
N ILE A 154 -14.91 -20.95 -4.86
CA ILE A 154 -15.41 -21.56 -3.63
C ILE A 154 -16.69 -20.84 -3.23
N LEU A 155 -17.76 -21.61 -3.00
CA LEU A 155 -19.06 -21.10 -2.56
C LEU A 155 -19.35 -21.63 -1.15
N LYS A 156 -19.54 -20.70 -0.20
CA LYS A 156 -19.93 -20.95 1.19
C LYS A 156 -21.28 -20.30 1.50
N GLY A 157 -22.00 -20.80 2.50
CA GLY A 157 -23.29 -20.25 2.92
C GLY A 157 -24.45 -21.25 2.89
N ASP A 158 -25.67 -20.74 3.02
CA ASP A 158 -26.88 -21.55 3.01
C ASP A 158 -27.30 -21.97 1.59
N LYS A 159 -28.30 -22.86 1.50
CA LYS A 159 -28.78 -23.42 0.23
C LYS A 159 -29.21 -22.35 -0.79
N GLU A 160 -29.86 -21.27 -0.36
CA GLU A 160 -30.31 -20.23 -1.28
C GLU A 160 -29.17 -19.29 -1.68
N GLN A 161 -28.26 -18.98 -0.76
CA GLN A 161 -27.04 -18.22 -1.08
C GLN A 161 -26.20 -18.94 -2.14
N ILE A 162 -25.94 -20.24 -1.93
CA ILE A 162 -25.20 -21.06 -2.89
C ILE A 162 -25.91 -21.13 -4.24
N TYR A 163 -27.24 -21.29 -4.26
CA TYR A 163 -27.99 -21.34 -5.51
C TYR A 163 -27.91 -20.01 -6.28
N LYS A 164 -28.11 -18.87 -5.59
CA LYS A 164 -28.02 -17.55 -6.22
C LYS A 164 -26.62 -17.29 -6.78
N ALA A 165 -25.58 -17.61 -6.02
CA ALA A 165 -24.20 -17.46 -6.46
C ALA A 165 -23.87 -18.38 -7.64
N PHE A 166 -24.29 -19.64 -7.59
CA PHE A 166 -24.12 -20.58 -8.70
C PHE A 166 -24.81 -20.07 -9.97
N ASN A 167 -26.04 -19.54 -9.87
CA ASN A 167 -26.73 -18.93 -11.00
C ASN A 167 -25.97 -17.71 -11.55
N SER A 168 -25.41 -16.86 -10.68
CA SER A 168 -24.54 -15.76 -11.10
C SER A 168 -23.30 -16.27 -11.86
N VAL A 169 -22.65 -17.34 -11.41
CA VAL A 169 -21.49 -17.94 -12.11
C VAL A 169 -21.88 -18.41 -13.51
N VAL A 170 -23.01 -19.10 -13.62
CA VAL A 170 -23.54 -19.56 -14.91
C VAL A 170 -23.78 -18.39 -15.86
N GLU A 171 -24.47 -17.35 -15.38
CA GLU A 171 -24.77 -16.16 -16.17
C GLU A 171 -23.48 -15.47 -16.65
N LEU A 172 -22.53 -15.28 -15.74
CA LEU A 172 -21.24 -14.65 -16.01
C LEU A 172 -20.43 -15.40 -17.07
N LEU A 173 -20.38 -16.74 -17.00
CA LEU A 173 -19.67 -17.56 -17.99
C LEU A 173 -20.37 -17.59 -19.36
N SER A 174 -21.68 -17.33 -19.37
CA SER A 174 -22.49 -17.32 -20.59
C SER A 174 -22.44 -15.99 -21.33
N SER A 175 -22.50 -14.85 -20.62
CA SER A 175 -22.50 -13.52 -21.24
C SER A 175 -21.11 -12.93 -21.41
N ARG A 176 -20.25 -13.15 -20.40
CA ARG A 176 -18.98 -12.45 -20.19
C ARG A 176 -19.10 -10.93 -20.08
N GLY A 177 -18.14 -10.30 -19.40
CA GLY A 177 -18.09 -8.85 -19.22
C GLY A 177 -17.85 -8.42 -17.77
N VAL A 178 -18.39 -7.24 -17.44
CA VAL A 178 -18.31 -6.63 -16.10
C VAL A 178 -19.40 -7.21 -15.21
N LEU A 179 -19.06 -7.52 -13.96
CA LEU A 179 -20.04 -7.99 -12.99
C LEU A 179 -20.97 -6.84 -12.56
N VAL A 180 -22.27 -7.10 -12.57
CA VAL A 180 -23.30 -6.18 -12.08
C VAL A 180 -23.62 -6.43 -10.60
N LYS A 181 -24.33 -5.48 -9.98
CA LYS A 181 -24.69 -5.47 -8.55
C LYS A 181 -25.20 -6.81 -8.05
N ASP A 182 -26.13 -7.45 -8.76
CA ASP A 182 -26.73 -8.71 -8.32
C ASP A 182 -25.72 -9.85 -8.30
N SER A 183 -24.87 -9.95 -9.34
CA SER A 183 -23.78 -10.93 -9.40
C SER A 183 -22.76 -10.69 -8.30
N ILE A 184 -22.33 -9.43 -8.10
CA ILE A 184 -21.40 -9.03 -7.02
C ILE A 184 -21.99 -9.40 -5.66
N THR A 185 -23.25 -9.05 -5.41
CA THR A 185 -23.94 -9.32 -4.15
C THR A 185 -24.03 -10.82 -3.87
N ASN A 186 -24.45 -11.61 -4.84
CA ASN A 186 -24.60 -13.05 -4.68
C ASN A 186 -23.26 -13.73 -4.42
N LEU A 187 -22.20 -13.33 -5.13
CA LEU A 187 -20.86 -13.91 -4.98
C LEU A 187 -20.20 -13.50 -3.65
N ILE A 188 -20.32 -12.24 -3.22
CA ILE A 188 -19.87 -11.77 -1.89
C ILE A 188 -20.60 -12.52 -0.77
N ASN A 189 -21.92 -12.66 -0.87
CA ASN A 189 -22.72 -13.38 0.13
C ASN A 189 -22.37 -14.87 0.18
N ALA A 190 -21.97 -15.44 -0.96
CA ALA A 190 -21.43 -16.80 -1.02
C ALA A 190 -19.93 -16.88 -0.70
N GLY A 191 -19.34 -15.76 -0.26
CA GLY A 191 -18.02 -15.74 0.34
C GLY A 191 -16.83 -15.71 -0.61
N THR A 192 -17.05 -15.24 -1.84
CA THR A 192 -16.00 -15.01 -2.86
C THR A 192 -16.05 -13.55 -3.35
N LEU A 193 -15.17 -13.17 -4.27
CA LEU A 193 -14.84 -11.80 -4.71
C LEU A 193 -14.15 -10.95 -3.63
N LEU A 194 -14.84 -10.65 -2.54
CA LEU A 194 -14.35 -9.77 -1.48
C LEU A 194 -14.77 -10.28 -0.10
N GLU A 195 -13.88 -10.14 0.87
CA GLU A 195 -14.12 -10.37 2.30
C GLU A 195 -14.19 -9.05 3.08
N ASN A 196 -14.76 -9.09 4.29
CA ASN A 196 -14.97 -7.93 5.18
C ASN A 196 -15.82 -6.82 4.54
N THR A 197 -16.79 -7.16 3.72
CA THR A 197 -17.60 -6.21 2.95
C THR A 197 -18.76 -5.62 3.74
N VAL A 198 -19.33 -4.54 3.19
CA VAL A 198 -20.54 -3.86 3.69
C VAL A 198 -21.51 -3.70 2.53
N ASN A 199 -22.77 -4.11 2.71
CA ASN A 199 -23.75 -4.20 1.62
C ASN A 199 -24.05 -2.86 0.96
N GLU A 200 -24.03 -1.76 1.73
CA GLU A 200 -24.26 -0.39 1.27
C GLU A 200 -23.19 0.09 0.28
N ASN A 201 -22.02 -0.55 0.29
CA ASN A 201 -20.91 -0.23 -0.60
C ASN A 201 -20.99 -0.95 -1.95
N ILE A 202 -21.94 -1.87 -2.14
CA ILE A 202 -22.18 -2.51 -3.43
C ILE A 202 -22.92 -1.52 -4.35
N LYS A 203 -22.29 -1.21 -5.49
CA LYS A 203 -22.78 -0.26 -6.50
C LYS A 203 -23.27 -1.00 -7.75
N PRO A 204 -23.85 -0.32 -8.75
CA PRO A 204 -24.46 -0.98 -9.92
C PRO A 204 -23.56 -1.97 -10.66
N ALA A 205 -22.25 -1.73 -10.72
CA ALA A 205 -21.29 -2.62 -11.39
C ALA A 205 -19.90 -2.61 -10.71
N SER A 206 -19.87 -2.28 -9.41
CA SER A 206 -18.64 -2.10 -8.66
C SER A 206 -18.87 -2.19 -7.16
N TYR A 207 -17.80 -2.09 -6.38
CA TYR A 207 -17.84 -2.03 -4.92
C TYR A 207 -16.94 -0.88 -4.42
N ASP A 208 -17.41 -0.12 -3.44
CA ASP A 208 -16.63 0.96 -2.83
C ASP A 208 -15.74 0.45 -1.68
N LEU A 209 -14.43 0.47 -1.91
CA LEU A 209 -13.40 0.09 -0.92
C LEU A 209 -13.25 1.15 0.17
N ARG A 210 -12.97 0.68 1.39
CA ARG A 210 -12.83 1.53 2.57
C ARG A 210 -11.40 1.61 3.07
N VAL A 211 -11.03 2.77 3.59
CA VAL A 211 -9.72 2.97 4.26
C VAL A 211 -9.62 1.98 5.42
N GLY A 212 -8.60 1.13 5.40
CA GLY A 212 -8.40 0.11 6.42
C GLY A 212 -7.77 0.62 7.71
N SER A 213 -7.43 -0.32 8.58
CA SER A 213 -6.83 -0.06 9.90
C SER A 213 -5.33 0.23 9.93
N THR A 214 -4.64 0.12 8.80
CA THR A 214 -3.17 0.24 8.71
C THR A 214 -2.75 0.96 7.45
N ALA A 215 -1.74 1.82 7.59
CA ALA A 215 -1.09 2.49 6.47
C ALA A 215 0.42 2.55 6.71
N TRP A 216 1.19 2.81 5.66
CA TRP A 216 2.63 3.01 5.72
C TRP A 216 2.98 4.38 5.18
N CYS A 217 3.68 5.18 5.99
CA CYS A 217 4.08 6.54 5.67
C CYS A 217 5.34 6.91 6.43
N LYS A 218 6.26 7.67 5.82
CA LYS A 218 7.53 8.09 6.44
C LYS A 218 8.39 6.93 7.00
N GLY A 219 8.32 5.74 6.39
CA GLY A 219 9.09 4.57 6.80
C GLY A 219 8.46 3.77 7.94
N GLU A 220 7.29 4.16 8.43
CA GLU A 220 6.64 3.55 9.58
C GLU A 220 5.25 3.02 9.23
N THR A 221 4.88 1.88 9.81
CA THR A 221 3.48 1.44 9.85
C THR A 221 2.72 2.28 10.87
N ILE A 222 1.67 2.93 10.41
CA ILE A 222 0.71 3.68 11.21
C ILE A 222 -0.56 2.84 11.37
N LYS A 223 -0.98 2.61 12.62
CA LYS A 223 -2.30 2.05 12.94
C LYS A 223 -3.33 3.19 13.00
N ILE A 224 -4.50 2.95 12.41
CA ILE A 224 -5.61 3.90 12.36
C ILE A 224 -6.75 3.35 13.23
N ASP A 225 -7.05 4.06 14.32
CA ASP A 225 -8.16 3.72 15.20
C ASP A 225 -9.52 3.85 14.47
N ALA A 226 -10.59 3.34 15.06
CA ALA A 226 -11.93 3.31 14.44
C ALA A 226 -12.40 4.68 13.94
N ASP A 227 -12.19 5.74 14.74
CA ASP A 227 -12.46 7.14 14.38
C ASP A 227 -11.19 7.90 13.96
N GLY A 228 -10.10 7.16 13.78
CA GLY A 228 -8.78 7.68 13.45
C GLY A 228 -8.78 8.36 12.09
N LYS A 229 -7.94 9.39 11.99
CA LYS A 229 -7.66 10.11 10.76
C LYS A 229 -6.20 9.95 10.39
N ILE A 230 -5.94 9.85 9.10
CA ILE A 230 -4.61 9.88 8.53
C ILE A 230 -4.55 10.98 7.48
N ALA A 231 -3.37 11.51 7.21
CA ALA A 231 -3.19 12.54 6.19
C ALA A 231 -2.10 12.12 5.22
N ILE A 232 -2.39 12.29 3.93
CA ILE A 232 -1.38 12.18 2.88
C ILE A 232 -0.56 13.47 2.90
N PRO A 233 0.75 13.43 3.20
CA PRO A 233 1.58 14.63 3.23
C PRO A 233 1.65 15.31 1.85
N PRO A 234 1.89 16.63 1.78
CA PRO A 234 2.13 17.32 0.51
C PRO A 234 3.28 16.71 -0.28
N TYR A 235 3.16 16.71 -1.62
CA TYR A 235 4.17 16.25 -2.56
C TYR A 235 4.75 14.87 -2.25
N SER A 236 3.90 13.96 -1.78
CA SER A 236 4.35 12.71 -1.17
C SER A 236 3.28 11.63 -1.26
N TYR A 237 3.66 10.38 -1.04
CA TYR A 237 2.73 9.26 -1.00
C TYR A 237 2.52 8.66 0.40
N ILE A 238 1.43 7.90 0.50
CA ILE A 238 1.12 6.95 1.58
C ILE A 238 0.69 5.62 0.95
N ILE A 239 0.98 4.50 1.60
CA ILE A 239 0.42 3.20 1.20
C ILE A 239 -0.68 2.83 2.19
N ILE A 240 -1.91 2.71 1.71
CA ILE A 240 -3.08 2.37 2.54
C ILE A 240 -3.54 0.96 2.19
N LYS A 241 -3.78 0.15 3.22
CA LYS A 241 -4.47 -1.13 3.09
C LYS A 241 -5.98 -0.88 3.10
N ALA A 242 -6.74 -1.48 2.19
CA ALA A 242 -8.20 -1.47 2.27
C ALA A 242 -8.70 -2.28 3.48
N GLU A 243 -9.91 -2.01 3.97
CA GLU A 243 -10.55 -2.85 5.00
C GLU A 243 -10.99 -4.20 4.40
N GLU A 244 -11.41 -4.17 3.14
CA GLU A 244 -11.73 -5.36 2.35
C GLU A 244 -10.48 -6.16 1.94
N GLN A 245 -10.66 -7.46 1.76
CA GLN A 245 -9.66 -8.36 1.19
C GLN A 245 -10.22 -8.97 -0.09
N ALA A 246 -9.39 -9.11 -1.13
CA ALA A 246 -9.76 -9.82 -2.34
C ALA A 246 -9.79 -11.32 -2.07
N HIS A 247 -10.73 -12.03 -2.70
CA HIS A 247 -10.81 -13.48 -2.75
C HIS A 247 -11.40 -13.88 -4.11
N LEU A 248 -10.62 -13.63 -5.17
CA LEU A 248 -11.08 -13.73 -6.55
C LEU A 248 -11.09 -15.18 -7.07
N PRO A 249 -12.08 -15.57 -7.87
CA PRO A 249 -12.02 -16.79 -8.68
C PRO A 249 -10.89 -16.78 -9.73
N ASN A 250 -10.49 -17.97 -10.21
CA ASN A 250 -9.44 -18.14 -11.23
C ASN A 250 -9.80 -17.63 -12.65
N PHE A 251 -11.01 -17.09 -12.81
CA PHE A 251 -11.54 -16.55 -14.07
C PHE A 251 -12.10 -15.13 -13.92
N ILE A 252 -11.79 -14.44 -12.82
CA ILE A 252 -12.20 -13.06 -12.57
C ILE A 252 -10.98 -12.22 -12.21
N ILE A 253 -10.75 -11.14 -12.94
CA ILE A 253 -9.84 -10.06 -12.53
C ILE A 253 -10.63 -8.96 -11.83
N ALA A 254 -9.92 -8.09 -11.12
CA ALA A 254 -10.50 -6.85 -10.63
C ALA A 254 -9.61 -5.65 -10.92
N HIS A 255 -10.22 -4.51 -11.22
CA HIS A 255 -9.53 -3.22 -11.32
C HIS A 255 -10.05 -2.29 -10.24
N TYR A 256 -9.18 -1.47 -9.64
CA TYR A 256 -9.65 -0.44 -8.73
C TYR A 256 -8.94 0.88 -8.96
N ASP A 257 -9.70 1.96 -8.80
CA ASP A 257 -9.20 3.33 -8.91
C ASP A 257 -9.75 4.20 -7.77
N ILE A 258 -9.08 5.32 -7.50
CA ILE A 258 -9.48 6.26 -6.46
C ILE A 258 -10.79 6.95 -6.79
N ARG A 259 -11.54 7.33 -5.76
CA ARG A 259 -12.73 8.15 -5.93
C ARG A 259 -12.37 9.51 -6.56
N VAL A 260 -13.24 10.01 -7.43
CA VAL A 260 -13.07 11.28 -8.13
C VAL A 260 -12.76 12.45 -7.18
N SER A 261 -13.36 12.49 -5.98
CA SER A 261 -13.10 13.56 -5.01
C SER A 261 -11.67 13.59 -4.47
N LEU A 262 -10.92 12.47 -4.51
CA LEU A 262 -9.49 12.44 -4.20
C LEU A 262 -8.67 12.87 -5.42
N PHE A 263 -9.04 12.39 -6.60
CA PHE A 263 -8.41 12.79 -7.85
C PHE A 263 -8.42 14.31 -8.05
N VAL A 264 -9.56 14.96 -7.82
CA VAL A 264 -9.71 16.43 -7.93
C VAL A 264 -8.88 17.19 -6.88
N LYS A 265 -8.53 16.55 -5.76
CA LYS A 265 -7.61 17.13 -4.75
C LYS A 265 -6.13 16.93 -5.12
N GLY A 266 -5.82 16.36 -6.29
CA GLY A 266 -4.46 16.08 -6.73
C GLY A 266 -3.89 14.78 -6.16
N VAL A 267 -4.74 13.85 -5.69
CA VAL A 267 -4.30 12.50 -5.35
C VAL A 267 -4.22 11.66 -6.61
N ILE A 268 -3.14 10.90 -6.75
CA ILE A 268 -2.88 9.97 -7.84
C ILE A 268 -2.72 8.59 -7.23
N LEU A 269 -3.42 7.61 -7.80
CA LEU A 269 -3.20 6.20 -7.49
C LEU A 269 -2.02 5.69 -8.34
N SER A 270 -0.96 5.20 -7.68
CA SER A 270 0.31 4.86 -8.35
C SER A 270 0.59 3.36 -8.47
N ASN A 271 -0.37 2.49 -8.13
CA ASN A 271 -0.24 1.04 -8.26
C ASN A 271 -0.60 0.56 -9.69
N GLY A 272 -0.26 -0.70 -10.00
CA GLY A 272 -0.78 -1.37 -11.20
C GLY A 272 -2.30 -1.57 -11.06
N PRO A 273 -3.09 -1.39 -12.13
CA PRO A 273 -4.55 -1.35 -12.02
C PRO A 273 -5.18 -2.73 -11.76
N GLN A 274 -4.45 -3.84 -11.98
CA GLN A 274 -5.02 -5.18 -11.99
C GLN A 274 -4.74 -5.99 -10.73
N VAL A 275 -5.82 -6.59 -10.20
CA VAL A 275 -5.79 -7.71 -9.28
C VAL A 275 -5.96 -8.98 -10.10
N ASP A 276 -4.98 -9.88 -10.00
CA ASP A 276 -4.94 -11.08 -10.83
C ASP A 276 -6.01 -12.12 -10.44
N PRO A 277 -6.45 -12.98 -11.38
CA PRO A 277 -7.40 -14.04 -11.08
C PRO A 277 -6.86 -14.99 -10.03
N GLY A 278 -7.71 -15.48 -9.13
CA GLY A 278 -7.28 -16.36 -8.04
C GLY A 278 -6.55 -15.65 -6.88
N PHE A 279 -6.32 -14.34 -6.96
CA PHE A 279 -5.68 -13.60 -5.86
C PHE A 279 -6.58 -13.59 -4.62
N HIS A 280 -5.99 -13.97 -3.49
CA HIS A 280 -6.59 -13.88 -2.17
C HIS A 280 -5.65 -13.10 -1.25
N GLY A 281 -6.06 -11.93 -0.78
CA GLY A 281 -5.21 -11.10 0.06
C GLY A 281 -5.66 -9.65 0.20
N SER A 282 -4.87 -8.88 0.93
CA SER A 282 -5.13 -7.45 1.15
C SER A 282 -4.89 -6.61 -0.10
N LEU A 283 -5.76 -5.63 -0.33
CA LEU A 283 -5.61 -4.66 -1.41
C LEU A 283 -4.84 -3.43 -0.91
N LEU A 284 -3.76 -3.06 -1.62
CA LEU A 284 -2.90 -1.94 -1.28
C LEU A 284 -3.02 -0.80 -2.28
N CYS A 285 -3.21 0.41 -1.76
CA CYS A 285 -3.32 1.62 -2.56
C CYS A 285 -2.17 2.57 -2.22
N MET A 286 -1.24 2.77 -3.16
CA MET A 286 -0.23 3.82 -3.07
C MET A 286 -0.85 5.13 -3.56
N LEU A 287 -1.16 6.02 -2.63
CA LEU A 287 -1.78 7.32 -2.90
C LEU A 287 -0.72 8.41 -2.85
N PHE A 288 -0.39 8.99 -4.00
CA PHE A 288 0.50 10.14 -4.11
C PHE A 288 -0.31 11.44 -4.10
N ASN A 289 0.02 12.37 -3.21
CA ASN A 289 -0.53 13.71 -3.15
C ASN A 289 0.39 14.68 -3.90
N GLY A 290 -0.06 15.13 -5.07
CA GLY A 290 0.63 16.13 -5.88
C GLY A 290 0.38 17.58 -5.48
N SER A 291 -0.42 17.84 -4.44
CA SER A 291 -0.70 19.19 -3.93
C SER A 291 0.25 19.62 -2.82
N ASP A 292 0.23 20.92 -2.50
CA ASP A 292 0.93 21.54 -1.37
C ASP A 292 0.19 21.43 -0.02
N THR A 293 -1.01 20.83 -0.01
CA THR A 293 -1.84 20.70 1.20
C THR A 293 -1.94 19.26 1.67
N LYS A 294 -2.14 19.06 2.98
CA LYS A 294 -2.39 17.73 3.55
C LYS A 294 -3.80 17.27 3.17
N ILE A 295 -3.92 16.04 2.67
CA ILE A 295 -5.22 15.46 2.31
C ILE A 295 -5.62 14.44 3.37
N GLY A 296 -6.66 14.76 4.13
CA GLY A 296 -7.18 13.91 5.21
C GLY A 296 -8.00 12.74 4.69
N LEU A 297 -7.80 11.59 5.31
CA LEU A 297 -8.61 10.38 5.19
C LEU A 297 -9.02 9.88 6.59
N ARG A 298 -10.17 9.25 6.70
CA ARG A 298 -10.71 8.63 7.92
C ARG A 298 -10.87 7.14 7.69
N ARG A 299 -10.55 6.33 8.70
CA ARG A 299 -10.83 4.89 8.63
C ARG A 299 -12.29 4.61 8.28
N GLY A 300 -12.51 3.58 7.47
CA GLY A 300 -13.83 3.17 7.03
C GLY A 300 -14.45 4.06 5.95
N GLU A 301 -13.85 5.21 5.59
CA GLU A 301 -14.39 6.03 4.50
C GLU A 301 -14.08 5.41 3.13
N HIS A 302 -14.98 5.65 2.17
CA HIS A 302 -14.76 5.31 0.76
C HIS A 302 -13.59 6.12 0.19
N PHE A 303 -12.63 5.43 -0.42
CA PHE A 303 -11.47 6.08 -1.04
C PHE A 303 -11.12 5.53 -2.42
N ALA A 304 -11.51 4.29 -2.73
CA ALA A 304 -11.33 3.67 -4.03
C ALA A 304 -12.57 2.83 -4.39
N THR A 305 -12.77 2.56 -5.67
CA THR A 305 -13.87 1.74 -6.18
C THR A 305 -13.27 0.61 -7.01
N ILE A 306 -13.71 -0.63 -6.75
CA ILE A 306 -13.26 -1.84 -7.44
C ILE A 306 -14.34 -2.38 -8.38
N GLU A 307 -13.93 -2.77 -9.57
CA GLU A 307 -14.72 -3.33 -10.66
C GLU A 307 -14.22 -4.74 -10.96
N PHE A 308 -15.10 -5.64 -11.37
CA PHE A 308 -14.74 -7.04 -11.63
C PHE A 308 -15.05 -7.43 -13.07
N PHE A 309 -14.13 -8.13 -13.71
CA PHE A 309 -14.25 -8.54 -15.11
C PHE A 309 -14.00 -10.04 -15.23
N ILE A 310 -14.81 -10.71 -16.05
CA ILE A 310 -14.55 -12.10 -16.37
C ILE A 310 -13.44 -12.23 -17.42
N THR A 311 -12.60 -13.24 -17.28
CA THR A 311 -11.61 -13.57 -18.30
C THR A 311 -12.24 -14.33 -19.48
N THR A 312 -11.57 -14.30 -20.63
CA THR A 312 -12.00 -15.06 -21.83
C THR A 312 -11.91 -16.57 -21.62
N LYS A 313 -10.99 -17.02 -20.75
CA LYS A 313 -10.85 -18.38 -20.25
C LYS A 313 -10.25 -18.34 -18.83
N LYS A 314 -10.57 -19.32 -17.98
CA LYS A 314 -9.89 -19.60 -16.70
C LYS A 314 -8.38 -19.63 -16.88
N THR A 315 -7.66 -19.08 -15.92
CA THR A 315 -6.20 -19.15 -15.84
C THR A 315 -5.75 -19.94 -14.60
N LEU A 316 -4.44 -20.12 -14.42
CA LEU A 316 -3.83 -20.94 -13.35
C LEU A 316 -4.08 -20.41 -11.92
N GLY A 317 -4.66 -19.21 -11.80
CA GLY A 317 -4.79 -18.46 -10.55
C GLY A 317 -3.46 -17.85 -10.11
N TYR A 318 -3.51 -16.79 -9.32
CA TYR A 318 -2.34 -16.16 -8.73
C TYR A 318 -1.73 -17.07 -7.65
N ARG A 319 -0.44 -17.41 -7.82
CA ARG A 319 0.30 -18.33 -6.93
C ARG A 319 1.64 -17.78 -6.49
N GLU A 320 1.86 -16.49 -6.66
CA GLU A 320 3.13 -15.86 -6.34
C GLU A 320 3.20 -15.39 -4.88
N HIS A 321 4.29 -14.72 -4.55
CA HIS A 321 4.69 -14.36 -3.19
C HIS A 321 3.73 -13.44 -2.41
N HIS A 322 2.71 -12.83 -3.04
CA HIS A 322 1.70 -12.06 -2.32
C HIS A 322 0.43 -12.84 -1.94
N GLN A 323 0.32 -14.10 -2.35
CA GLN A 323 -0.88 -14.89 -2.11
C GLN A 323 -1.09 -15.12 -0.62
N GLY A 324 -2.31 -14.86 -0.14
CA GLY A 324 -2.72 -15.02 1.25
C GLY A 324 -2.21 -13.95 2.22
N LYS A 325 -1.46 -12.95 1.77
CA LYS A 325 -0.90 -11.91 2.65
C LYS A 325 -2.00 -10.94 3.11
N LYS A 326 -2.12 -10.78 4.43
CA LYS A 326 -3.20 -9.99 5.08
C LYS A 326 -2.68 -8.75 5.80
N SER A 327 -1.44 -8.77 6.29
CA SER A 327 -0.85 -7.61 6.96
C SER A 327 -0.22 -6.66 5.95
N LEU A 328 0.04 -5.41 6.33
CA LEU A 328 0.74 -4.46 5.44
C LEU A 328 2.25 -4.77 5.43
N GLU A 329 2.74 -5.22 6.57
CA GLU A 329 4.13 -5.62 6.83
C GLU A 329 4.56 -6.74 5.88
N ASP A 330 3.67 -7.71 5.63
CA ASP A 330 3.93 -8.83 4.72
C ASP A 330 4.35 -8.35 3.31
N TYR A 331 3.92 -7.16 2.90
CA TYR A 331 4.25 -6.54 1.60
C TYR A 331 5.46 -5.60 1.68
N MET A 332 5.68 -4.94 2.82
CA MET A 332 6.79 -4.02 2.99
C MET A 332 8.13 -4.76 3.14
N GLU A 333 8.16 -5.91 3.83
CA GLU A 333 9.38 -6.71 4.00
C GLU A 333 9.95 -7.27 2.68
N SER A 334 9.12 -7.40 1.64
CA SER A 334 9.54 -7.88 0.31
C SER A 334 10.15 -6.82 -0.61
N THR A 335 10.19 -5.54 -0.22
CA THR A 335 10.54 -4.45 -1.14
C THR A 335 11.60 -3.50 -0.55
N ILE A 336 12.87 -3.86 -0.76
CA ILE A 336 14.09 -3.14 -0.33
C ILE A 336 14.26 -1.74 -1.02
N ALA A 337 13.29 -1.22 -1.78
CA ALA A 337 13.52 -0.08 -2.67
C ALA A 337 12.50 1.07 -2.60
N PHE A 338 11.85 1.31 -1.46
CA PHE A 338 11.13 2.56 -1.25
C PHE A 338 11.89 3.40 -0.21
N GLY A 339 12.37 4.59 -0.62
CA GLY A 339 12.66 5.65 0.35
C GLY A 339 11.43 5.85 1.24
N PRO A 340 11.54 6.43 2.45
CA PRO A 340 10.48 6.36 3.48
C PRO A 340 9.09 6.88 3.05
N GLY A 341 8.92 7.47 1.85
CA GLY A 341 7.75 8.28 1.52
C GLY A 341 7.64 9.43 2.53
N GLY A 342 6.68 10.31 2.36
CA GLY A 342 6.39 11.36 3.35
C GLY A 342 7.44 12.50 3.51
N THR A 343 8.64 12.38 2.94
CA THR A 343 9.81 13.22 3.31
C THR A 343 10.14 14.33 2.31
N ILE A 344 9.45 14.40 1.17
CA ILE A 344 9.76 15.41 0.13
C ILE A 344 9.48 16.83 0.66
N SER A 345 8.34 17.06 1.30
CA SER A 345 8.03 18.34 1.95
C SER A 345 9.08 18.71 3.01
N ASP A 346 9.48 17.75 3.84
CA ASP A 346 10.48 17.98 4.90
C ASP A 346 11.81 18.47 4.30
N LYS A 347 12.24 17.90 3.16
CA LYS A 347 13.43 18.35 2.42
C LYS A 347 13.31 19.76 1.86
N PHE A 348 12.13 20.16 1.38
CA PHE A 348 11.89 21.52 0.91
C PHE A 348 11.91 22.54 2.04
N ASP A 349 11.33 22.20 3.20
CA ASP A 349 11.35 23.05 4.39
C ASP A 349 12.79 23.25 4.91
N ASP A 350 13.58 22.18 4.92
CA ASP A 350 15.01 22.26 5.25
C ASP A 350 15.76 23.16 4.27
N LEU A 351 15.55 23.01 2.96
CA LEU A 351 16.17 23.87 1.95
C LEU A 351 15.80 25.35 2.13
N LYS A 352 14.51 25.64 2.39
CA LYS A 352 14.02 26.99 2.65
C LYS A 352 14.67 27.58 3.91
N LYS A 353 14.80 26.79 4.98
CA LYS A 353 15.46 27.21 6.22
C LYS A 353 16.95 27.49 6.00
N THR A 354 17.64 26.66 5.23
CA THR A 354 19.04 26.91 4.83
C THR A 354 19.16 28.19 4.01
N TRP A 355 18.26 28.43 3.06
CA TRP A 355 18.23 29.66 2.27
C TRP A 355 17.99 30.91 3.12
N GLU A 356 17.02 30.87 4.03
CA GLU A 356 16.74 31.95 4.98
C GLU A 356 17.98 32.26 5.85
N THR A 357 18.68 31.22 6.31
CA THR A 357 19.93 31.35 7.08
C THR A 357 21.03 32.01 6.23
N TYR A 358 21.18 31.58 4.97
CA TYR A 358 22.16 32.15 4.04
C TYR A 358 21.85 33.62 3.72
N ARG A 359 20.59 33.94 3.42
CA ARG A 359 20.12 35.31 3.18
C ARG A 359 20.40 36.21 4.37
N ASN A 360 20.06 35.77 5.58
CA ASN A 360 20.30 36.55 6.80
C ASN A 360 21.79 36.75 7.06
N SER A 361 22.63 35.74 6.77
CA SER A 361 24.08 35.85 6.86
C SER A 361 24.65 36.88 5.89
N ILE A 362 24.19 36.89 4.64
CA ILE A 362 24.57 37.91 3.64
C ILE A 362 24.16 39.30 4.10
N ILE A 363 22.94 39.48 4.63
CA ILE A 363 22.46 40.77 5.11
C ILE A 363 23.34 41.28 6.26
N ILE A 364 23.67 40.42 7.23
CA ILE A 364 24.54 40.79 8.36
C ILE A 364 25.93 41.19 7.85
N ILE A 365 26.54 40.40 6.97
CA ILE A 365 27.86 40.72 6.38
C ILE A 365 27.80 42.07 5.65
N GLY A 366 26.74 42.32 4.87
CA GLY A 366 26.54 43.59 4.17
C GLY A 366 26.43 44.78 5.13
N ILE A 367 25.63 44.66 6.20
CA ILE A 367 25.50 45.70 7.23
C ILE A 367 26.84 45.93 7.93
N THR A 368 27.56 44.87 8.31
CA THR A 368 28.88 44.98 8.95
C THR A 368 29.88 45.69 8.03
N LEU A 369 29.89 45.38 6.73
CA LEU A 369 30.75 46.06 5.77
C LEU A 369 30.39 47.54 5.63
N ILE A 370 29.11 47.90 5.58
CA ILE A 370 28.66 49.30 5.53
C ILE A 370 29.08 50.05 6.80
N ILE A 371 28.87 49.46 7.98
CA ILE A 371 29.29 50.05 9.27
C ILE A 371 30.80 50.24 9.28
N ALA A 372 31.58 49.25 8.83
CA ALA A 372 33.03 49.36 8.73
C ALA A 372 33.45 50.48 7.76
N LEU A 373 32.77 50.62 6.62
CA LEU A 373 33.06 51.64 5.61
C LEU A 373 32.77 53.07 6.09
N VAL A 374 31.79 53.25 6.99
CA VAL A 374 31.46 54.55 7.58
C VAL A 374 32.31 54.84 8.82
N SER A 375 32.54 53.85 9.66
CA SER A 375 33.26 54.03 10.92
C SER A 375 34.77 54.14 10.73
N ALA A 376 35.37 53.45 9.76
CA ALA A 376 36.82 53.51 9.54
C ALA A 376 37.31 54.91 9.12
N PRO A 377 36.68 55.63 8.17
CA PRO A 377 37.05 57.01 7.85
C PRO A 377 36.85 57.96 9.04
N ALA A 378 35.72 57.85 9.75
CA ALA A 378 35.45 58.68 10.92
C ALA A 378 36.50 58.46 12.02
N PHE A 379 36.90 57.21 12.25
CA PHE A 379 37.95 56.84 13.17
C PHE A 379 39.31 57.40 12.74
N LEU A 380 39.68 57.31 11.46
CA LEU A 380 40.92 57.88 10.94
C LEU A 380 40.97 59.41 11.07
N VAL A 381 39.85 60.09 10.81
CA VAL A 381 39.73 61.55 11.01
C VAL A 381 39.89 61.91 12.49
N TRP A 382 39.18 61.21 13.37
CA TRP A 382 39.28 61.41 14.82
C TRP A 382 40.69 61.14 15.35
N TRP A 383 41.31 60.03 14.95
CA TRP A 383 42.69 59.68 15.29
C TRP A 383 43.68 60.74 14.80
N GLY A 384 43.54 61.19 13.55
CA GLY A 384 44.38 62.23 12.99
C GLY A 384 44.27 63.56 13.76
N TYR A 385 43.06 63.94 14.15
CA TYR A 385 42.81 65.11 14.98
C TYR A 385 43.45 64.99 16.37
N ASP A 386 43.30 63.84 17.04
CA ASP A 386 43.89 63.60 18.36
C ASP A 386 45.43 63.67 18.31
N MET A 387 46.04 63.06 17.29
CA MET A 387 47.48 63.13 17.04
C MET A 387 47.96 64.56 16.79
N ALA A 388 47.21 65.36 16.03
CA ALA A 388 47.54 66.76 15.80
C ALA A 388 47.50 67.58 17.09
N LYS A 389 46.47 67.37 17.92
CA LYS A 389 46.32 68.02 19.22
C LYS A 389 47.45 67.65 20.18
N GLN A 390 47.84 66.38 20.24
CA GLN A 390 49.00 65.96 21.04
C GLN A 390 50.30 66.61 20.57
N ASN A 391 50.50 66.73 19.25
CA ASN A 391 51.66 67.43 18.69
C ASN A 391 51.68 68.92 19.03
N GLU A 392 50.54 69.61 19.02
CA GLU A 392 50.45 71.01 19.45
C GLU A 392 50.80 71.18 20.92
N ILE A 393 50.26 70.31 21.79
CA ILE A 393 50.58 70.32 23.23
C ILE A 393 52.08 70.07 23.44
N MET A 394 52.66 69.10 22.75
CA MET A 394 54.10 68.79 22.81
C MET A 394 54.95 69.97 22.33
N ARG A 395 54.58 70.62 21.21
CA ARG A 395 55.29 71.81 20.70
C ARG A 395 55.20 72.98 21.67
N ALA A 396 54.04 73.20 22.29
CA ALA A 396 53.85 74.24 23.29
C ALA A 396 54.67 73.97 24.56
N GLN A 397 54.89 72.70 24.92
CA GLN A 397 55.78 72.31 26.01
C GLN A 397 57.25 72.57 25.65
N ILE A 398 57.71 72.10 24.48
CA ILE A 398 59.08 72.32 23.99
C ILE A 398 59.40 73.82 23.88
N MET A 399 58.46 74.64 23.41
CA MET A 399 58.63 76.10 23.35
C MET A 399 58.76 76.73 24.74
N ARG A 400 58.00 76.25 25.73
CA ARG A 400 58.10 76.72 27.12
C ARG A 400 59.44 76.34 27.73
N ASP A 401 59.82 75.07 27.63
CA ASP A 401 61.08 74.55 28.16
C ASP A 401 62.28 75.25 27.47
N SER A 402 62.21 75.49 26.16
CA SER A 402 63.23 76.24 25.41
C SER A 402 63.32 77.71 25.84
N LYS A 403 62.20 78.34 26.19
CA LYS A 403 62.17 79.73 26.67
C LYS A 403 62.76 79.82 28.07
N GLU A 404 62.42 78.88 28.96
CA GLU A 404 62.96 78.79 30.31
C GLU A 404 64.48 78.59 30.30
N VAL A 405 64.99 77.72 29.43
CA VAL A 405 66.43 77.56 29.19
C VAL A 405 67.07 78.84 28.67
N HIS A 406 66.42 79.57 27.75
CA HIS A 406 66.95 80.83 27.23
C HIS A 406 67.01 81.93 28.30
N ASP A 407 65.97 82.05 29.12
CA ASP A 407 65.90 83.02 30.21
C ASP A 407 66.98 82.72 31.27
N LEU A 408 67.21 81.45 31.61
CA LEU A 408 68.31 81.03 32.49
C LEU A 408 69.70 81.38 31.93
N ILE A 409 69.91 81.24 30.62
CA ILE A 409 71.17 81.63 29.96
C ILE A 409 71.38 83.15 30.00
N ILE A 410 70.32 83.94 29.87
CA ILE A 410 70.39 85.41 30.00
C ILE A 410 70.70 85.81 31.45
N GLU A 411 70.06 85.18 32.42
CA GLU A 411 70.30 85.42 33.84
C GLU A 411 71.74 85.05 34.25
N GLU A 412 72.25 83.91 33.77
CA GLU A 412 73.65 83.51 33.95
C GLU A 412 74.61 84.57 33.39
N ARG A 413 74.36 85.09 32.18
CA ARG A 413 75.16 86.18 31.59
C ARG A 413 75.12 87.45 32.42
N ALA A 414 73.93 87.87 32.87
CA ALA A 414 73.77 89.08 33.68
C ALA A 414 74.48 88.97 35.05
N LEU A 415 74.42 87.79 35.69
CA LEU A 415 75.16 87.48 36.90
C LEU A 415 76.67 87.52 36.66
N ARG A 416 77.13 86.95 35.54
CA ARG A 416 78.55 86.95 35.15
C ARG A 416 79.07 88.37 34.90
N ASP A 417 78.29 89.21 34.22
CA ASP A 417 78.62 90.61 33.95
C ASP A 417 78.62 91.45 35.24
N SER A 418 77.68 91.22 36.14
CA SER A 418 77.64 91.87 37.47
C SER A 418 78.79 91.43 38.38
N LEU A 419 79.19 90.15 38.31
CA LEU A 419 80.38 89.66 39.01
C LEU A 419 81.65 90.32 38.46
N HIS A 420 81.75 90.49 37.13
CA HIS A 420 82.84 91.21 36.50
C HIS A 420 82.89 92.69 36.92
N SER A 421 81.75 93.37 37.07
CA SER A 421 81.72 94.77 37.56
C SER A 421 82.02 94.89 39.06
N ALA A 422 81.56 93.96 39.90
CA ALA A 422 81.86 93.95 41.33
C ALA A 422 83.35 93.67 41.62
N ILE A 423 84.01 92.89 40.76
CA ILE A 423 85.46 92.66 40.83
C ILE A 423 86.23 93.90 40.36
N SER A 424 85.72 94.68 39.40
CA SER A 424 86.37 95.95 38.98
C SER A 424 86.20 97.08 39.99
N ASP A 425 85.09 97.13 40.73
CA ASP A 425 84.83 98.18 41.73
C ASP A 425 85.50 97.89 43.10
N SER A 426 85.77 96.63 43.42
CA SER A 426 86.52 96.26 44.65
C SER A 426 88.04 96.41 44.52
N THR A 427 88.55 96.70 43.32
CA THR A 427 89.99 96.95 43.08
C THR A 427 90.38 98.42 43.02
N THR A 428 89.43 99.37 43.13
CA THR A 428 89.70 100.82 43.08
C THR A 428 89.48 101.58 44.41
N SER A 429 89.10 100.90 45.49
CA SER A 429 88.79 101.51 46.81
C SER A 429 89.70 101.02 47.95
N ASN A 430 90.98 100.77 47.66
CA ASN A 430 91.98 100.44 48.70
C ASN A 430 93.30 101.20 48.54
N ASP A 431 93.24 102.41 48.01
CA ASP A 431 94.25 103.43 48.29
C ASP A 431 93.55 104.78 48.45
N VAL A 432 93.97 105.52 49.48
CA VAL A 432 93.54 106.88 49.85
C VAL A 432 92.31 106.96 50.77
N ASN A 433 92.46 106.66 52.07
CA ASN A 433 92.80 107.67 53.10
C ASN A 433 92.53 107.19 54.54
N LYS A 434 93.63 106.98 55.29
CA LYS A 434 93.88 107.68 56.57
C LYS A 434 95.10 108.56 56.28
N GLN A 435 94.96 109.87 56.09
CA GLN A 435 94.68 110.86 57.14
C GLN A 435 93.32 111.57 57.04
N ASN A 436 92.75 111.77 58.24
CA ASN A 436 91.57 112.55 58.67
C ASN A 436 90.18 112.07 58.25
#